data_AF-A0A1Z4BTC2-F1
#
_entry.id   AF-A0A1Z4BTC2-F1
#
_cell.length_a   1.000
_cell.length_b   1.000
_cell.length_c   1.000
_cell.angle_alpha   90.00
_cell.angle_beta   90.00
_cell.angle_gamma   90.00
#
_symmetry.space_group_name_H-M   'P 1'
#
loop_
_entity.id
_entity.type
_entity.pdbx_description
1 polymer ?
#
loop_
_entity_poly.entity_id
_entity_poly.type
_entity_poly.pdbx_seq_one_letter_code
_entity_poly.pdbx_strand_id
1 'polypeptide(L)'
;MLRAIKEKRQVALHYYKFWDKNKQPVVRTIEPYLLKEAQRRWYVLAWDVEKEALRVFGLDRIKHLDDERGVKFQHPVPEGVEHFFDDSFGAWVDNDRTQAEEVVLAFKKLPTDSPFVPNPAEYLKAMPLHSSQEVISETDNEIVLKLHLKITPDFVKEIQSYGSRVEWR
;
A
#
# COMPACT_ATOMS: atom_id res chain seq x y z
N MET A 1 3.75 -10.56 15.45
CA MET A 1 3.92 -9.21 14.86
C MET A 1 3.27 -8.11 15.66
N LEU A 2 1.93 -8.06 15.81
CA LEU A 2 1.25 -7.01 16.60
C LEU A 2 1.82 -6.81 18.01
N ARG A 3 2.13 -7.91 18.72
CA ARG A 3 2.82 -7.89 20.01
C ARG A 3 4.14 -7.13 19.95
N ALA A 4 4.97 -7.43 18.95
CA ALA A 4 6.29 -6.82 18.78
C ALA A 4 6.20 -5.30 18.54
N ILE A 5 5.20 -4.85 17.77
CA ILE A 5 4.93 -3.42 17.57
C ILE A 5 4.53 -2.76 18.90
N LYS A 6 3.49 -3.29 19.57
CA LYS A 6 2.97 -2.73 20.83
C LYS A 6 4.02 -2.65 21.93
N GLU A 7 4.86 -3.68 22.03
CA GLU A 7 5.89 -3.77 23.06
C GLU A 7 7.24 -3.19 22.63
N LYS A 8 7.34 -2.62 21.43
CA LYS A 8 8.58 -2.07 20.85
C LYS A 8 9.74 -3.07 20.90
N ARG A 9 9.53 -4.26 20.35
CA ARG A 9 10.50 -5.37 20.34
C ARG A 9 11.06 -5.62 18.94
N GLN A 10 12.38 -5.79 18.87
CA GLN A 10 13.04 -6.34 17.69
C GLN A 10 12.58 -7.78 17.45
N VAL A 11 12.46 -8.16 16.19
CA VAL A 11 12.13 -9.54 15.77
C VAL A 11 13.00 -9.96 14.60
N ALA A 12 13.36 -11.23 14.54
CA ALA A 12 14.06 -11.80 13.40
C ALA A 12 13.07 -12.52 12.47
N LEU A 13 13.09 -12.13 11.19
CA LEU A 13 12.27 -12.68 10.12
C LEU A 13 13.08 -13.67 9.30
N HIS A 14 12.59 -14.89 9.13
CA HIS A 14 13.06 -15.80 8.09
C HIS A 14 12.28 -15.50 6.80
N TYR A 15 12.87 -14.67 5.94
CA TYR A 15 12.14 -14.00 4.87
C TYR A 15 12.52 -14.47 3.47
N TYR A 16 11.53 -14.76 2.63
CA TYR A 16 11.73 -15.17 1.24
C TYR A 16 11.62 -13.99 0.27
N LYS A 17 12.59 -13.85 -0.62
CA LYS A 17 12.53 -12.90 -1.74
C LYS A 17 11.95 -13.60 -2.98
N PHE A 18 11.07 -12.92 -3.70
CA PHE A 18 10.43 -13.48 -4.91
C PHE A 18 11.42 -13.82 -6.03
N TRP A 19 12.52 -13.07 -6.14
CA TRP A 19 13.52 -13.24 -7.19
C TRP A 19 14.71 -14.11 -6.79
N ASP A 20 14.73 -14.65 -5.55
CA ASP A 20 15.81 -15.52 -5.13
C ASP A 20 15.62 -16.93 -5.71
N LYS A 21 16.41 -17.22 -6.75
CA LYS A 21 16.42 -18.51 -7.45
C LYS A 21 16.80 -19.67 -6.53
N ASN A 22 17.55 -19.39 -5.45
CA ASN A 22 18.01 -20.41 -4.52
C ASN A 22 17.00 -20.69 -3.41
N LYS A 23 15.92 -19.90 -3.32
CA LYS A 23 14.85 -20.04 -2.31
C LYS A 23 15.38 -20.15 -0.88
N GLN A 24 16.51 -19.52 -0.56
CA GLN A 24 16.99 -19.55 0.82
C GLN A 24 16.33 -18.41 1.61
N PRO A 25 15.74 -18.69 2.78
CA PRO A 25 15.25 -17.63 3.64
C PRO A 25 16.43 -16.79 4.09
N VAL A 26 16.33 -15.49 3.88
CA VAL A 26 17.28 -14.53 4.42
C VAL A 26 16.76 -14.11 5.78
N VAL A 27 17.59 -14.25 6.81
CA VAL A 27 17.27 -13.74 8.13
C VAL A 27 17.44 -12.22 8.15
N ARG A 28 16.43 -11.52 8.67
CA ARG A 28 16.41 -10.06 8.83
C ARG A 28 15.97 -9.69 10.21
N THR A 29 16.73 -8.85 10.89
CA THR A 29 16.36 -8.29 12.18
C THR A 29 15.66 -6.97 11.94
N ILE A 30 14.43 -6.83 12.43
CA ILE A 30 13.63 -5.65 12.18
C ILE A 30 13.04 -5.05 13.45
N GLU A 31 12.78 -3.74 13.41
CA GLU A 31 11.97 -3.02 14.40
C GLU A 31 10.63 -2.62 13.76
N PRO A 32 9.54 -3.38 13.99
CA PRO A 32 8.29 -3.16 13.29
C PRO A 32 7.49 -1.98 13.85
N TYR A 33 6.94 -1.15 12.96
CA TYR A 33 6.23 0.09 13.33
C TYR A 33 4.75 0.05 12.95
N LEU A 34 4.42 -0.22 11.69
CA LEU A 34 3.05 -0.18 11.19
C LEU A 34 2.66 -1.46 10.48
N LEU A 35 1.38 -1.82 10.59
CA LEU A 35 0.76 -2.81 9.71
C LEU A 35 -0.11 -2.10 8.67
N LYS A 36 0.06 -2.48 7.41
CA LYS A 36 -0.75 -2.00 6.30
C LYS A 36 -1.41 -3.20 5.61
N GLU A 37 -2.74 -3.15 5.51
CA GLU A 37 -3.48 -4.01 4.60
C GLU A 37 -3.55 -3.32 3.24
N ALA A 38 -3.19 -4.05 2.20
CA ALA A 38 -3.30 -3.62 0.82
C ALA A 38 -3.51 -4.83 -0.10
N GLN A 39 -4.51 -4.77 -0.97
CA GLN A 39 -4.81 -5.80 -1.97
C GLN A 39 -4.94 -7.21 -1.35
N ARG A 40 -5.62 -7.33 -0.21
CA ARG A 40 -5.87 -8.58 0.53
C ARG A 40 -4.61 -9.21 1.11
N ARG A 41 -3.56 -8.41 1.32
CA ARG A 41 -2.28 -8.84 1.90
C ARG A 41 -1.86 -7.89 3.00
N TRP A 42 -1.23 -8.45 4.02
CA TRP A 42 -0.70 -7.69 5.13
C TRP A 42 0.79 -7.45 4.96
N TYR A 43 1.19 -6.22 5.24
CA TYR A 43 2.56 -5.77 5.21
C TYR A 43 2.93 -5.14 6.54
N VAL A 44 4.22 -5.21 6.90
CA VAL A 44 4.79 -4.48 8.02
C VAL A 44 5.84 -3.50 7.53
N LEU A 45 5.68 -2.24 7.90
CA LEU A 45 6.74 -1.23 7.82
C LEU A 45 7.65 -1.40 9.04
N ALA A 46 8.95 -1.49 8.81
CA ALA A 46 9.92 -1.67 9.88
C ALA A 46 11.26 -1.04 9.51
N TRP A 47 12.04 -0.69 10.53
CA TRP A 47 13.48 -0.45 10.35
C TRP A 47 14.18 -1.80 10.17
N ASP A 48 14.88 -1.98 9.06
CA ASP A 48 15.74 -3.14 8.78
C ASP A 48 17.12 -2.84 9.36
N VAL A 49 17.51 -3.54 10.42
CA VAL A 49 18.75 -3.28 11.17
C VAL A 49 19.98 -3.51 10.29
N GLU A 50 19.97 -4.55 9.44
CA GLU A 50 21.10 -4.85 8.57
C GLU A 50 21.20 -3.91 7.35
N LYS A 51 20.13 -3.18 7.04
CA LYS A 51 20.09 -2.21 5.94
C LYS A 51 20.06 -0.76 6.38
N GLU A 52 19.94 -0.51 7.68
CA GLU A 52 19.87 0.82 8.28
C GLU A 52 18.85 1.71 7.54
N ALA A 53 17.69 1.14 7.22
CA ALA A 53 16.66 1.81 6.44
C ALA A 53 15.26 1.27 6.71
N LEU A 54 14.25 2.11 6.53
CA LEU A 54 12.85 1.70 6.52
C LEU A 54 12.57 0.80 5.32
N ARG A 55 11.89 -0.32 5.57
CA ARG A 55 11.46 -1.27 4.54
C ARG A 55 10.10 -1.85 4.86
N VAL A 56 9.43 -2.28 3.80
CA VAL A 56 8.13 -2.95 3.87
C VAL A 56 8.28 -4.43 3.57
N PHE A 57 7.80 -5.25 4.50
CA PHE A 57 7.84 -6.70 4.42
C PHE A 57 6.41 -7.26 4.32
N GLY A 58 6.16 -8.13 3.33
CA GLY A 58 4.89 -8.85 3.23
C GLY A 58 4.85 -9.98 4.25
N LEU A 59 3.81 -10.02 5.09
CA LEU A 59 3.69 -11.03 6.13
C LEU A 59 3.53 -12.44 5.56
N ASP A 60 2.95 -12.56 4.37
CA ASP A 60 2.82 -13.81 3.60
C ASP A 60 4.16 -14.46 3.25
N ARG A 61 5.26 -13.69 3.28
CA ARG A 61 6.62 -14.14 2.96
C ARG A 61 7.47 -14.51 4.18
N ILE A 62 6.93 -14.35 5.39
CA ILE A 62 7.60 -14.73 6.64
C ILE A 62 7.30 -16.20 6.90
N LYS A 63 8.34 -17.06 6.85
CA LYS A 63 8.19 -18.49 7.21
C LYS A 63 8.28 -18.74 8.70
N HIS A 64 9.12 -17.96 9.36
CA HIS A 64 9.34 -18.05 10.79
C HIS A 64 9.62 -16.65 11.34
N LEU A 65 9.07 -16.38 12.52
CA LEU A 65 9.23 -15.14 13.27
C LEU A 65 9.82 -15.52 14.62
N ASP A 66 11.07 -15.14 14.85
CA ASP A 66 11.73 -15.26 16.15
C ASP A 66 11.54 -13.94 16.90
N ASP A 67 10.70 -13.99 17.94
CA ASP A 67 10.42 -12.86 18.85
C ASP A 67 10.82 -13.13 20.30
N GLU A 68 11.63 -14.17 20.54
CA GLU A 68 11.99 -14.67 21.87
C GLU A 68 13.20 -13.94 22.48
N ARG A 69 13.99 -13.24 21.66
CA ARG A 69 15.22 -12.57 22.09
C ARG A 69 15.01 -11.49 23.15
N GLY A 70 13.78 -10.98 23.30
CA GLY A 70 13.44 -9.97 24.31
C GLY A 70 14.05 -8.58 24.05
N VAL A 71 14.80 -8.39 22.97
CA VAL A 71 15.48 -7.15 22.62
C VAL A 71 14.45 -6.07 22.26
N LYS A 72 14.57 -4.91 22.90
CA LYS A 72 13.76 -3.71 22.59
C LYS A 72 14.31 -2.99 21.36
N PHE A 73 13.54 -2.06 20.80
CA PHE A 73 14.07 -1.16 19.76
C PHE A 73 15.37 -0.51 20.22
N GLN A 74 16.36 -0.53 19.34
CA GLN A 74 17.68 0.07 19.56
C GLN A 74 17.81 1.39 18.78
N HIS A 75 16.88 1.66 17.86
CA HIS A 75 16.87 2.88 17.05
C HIS A 75 15.70 3.78 17.46
N PRO A 76 15.86 5.11 17.33
CA PRO A 76 14.74 6.02 17.51
C PRO A 76 13.68 5.71 16.46
N VAL A 77 12.42 5.73 16.87
CA VAL A 77 11.30 5.64 15.93
C VAL A 77 11.34 6.88 15.04
N PRO A 78 11.36 6.73 13.70
CA PRO A 78 11.35 7.88 12.81
C PRO A 78 10.16 8.79 13.07
N GLU A 79 10.39 10.11 13.03
CA GLU A 79 9.33 11.10 13.17
C GLU A 79 8.32 10.98 12.01
N GLY A 80 7.02 11.03 12.33
CA GLY A 80 5.95 10.92 11.34
C GLY A 80 5.81 9.52 10.70
N VAL A 81 6.41 8.48 11.29
CA VAL A 81 6.32 7.11 10.75
C VAL A 81 4.88 6.63 10.59
N GLU A 82 3.97 7.11 11.42
CA GLU A 82 2.53 6.85 11.38
C GLU A 82 1.88 7.32 10.07
N HIS A 83 2.45 8.34 9.43
CA HIS A 83 1.98 8.95 8.18
C HIS A 83 2.66 8.35 6.93
N PHE A 84 3.50 7.32 7.10
CA PHE A 84 4.32 6.77 6.02
C PHE A 84 3.52 6.32 4.78
N PHE A 85 2.28 5.86 4.99
CA PHE A 85 1.41 5.37 3.92
C PHE A 85 0.31 6.36 3.52
N ASP A 86 0.31 7.59 4.03
CA ASP A 86 -0.80 8.54 3.82
C ASP A 86 -1.01 8.94 2.37
N ASP A 87 0.06 8.91 1.55
CA ASP A 87 0.00 9.18 0.10
C ASP A 87 0.07 7.89 -0.75
N SER A 88 -0.18 6.72 -0.13
CA SER A 88 -0.01 5.41 -0.79
C SER A 88 -1.34 4.75 -1.07
N PHE A 89 -1.56 4.37 -2.33
CA PHE A 89 -2.68 3.49 -2.68
C PHE A 89 -2.55 2.09 -2.03
N GLY A 90 -1.36 1.48 -2.14
CA GLY A 90 -1.09 0.15 -1.60
C GLY A 90 0.11 0.09 -0.68
N ALA A 91 0.88 -1.00 -0.78
CA ALA A 91 2.08 -1.25 0.03
C ALA A 91 3.37 -1.10 -0.77
N TRP A 92 3.27 -0.70 -2.04
CA TRP A 92 4.42 -0.35 -2.85
C TRP A 92 5.04 0.94 -2.31
N VAL A 93 6.36 0.95 -2.13
CA VAL A 93 7.07 2.12 -1.61
C VAL A 93 8.25 2.42 -2.51
N ASP A 94 8.30 3.66 -3.00
CA ASP A 94 9.47 4.25 -3.63
C ASP A 94 9.57 5.73 -3.19
N ASN A 95 9.69 5.93 -1.86
CA ASN A 95 9.53 7.23 -1.20
C ASN A 95 10.54 8.28 -1.67
N ASP A 96 11.72 7.88 -2.16
CA ASP A 96 12.76 8.83 -2.56
C ASP A 96 12.61 9.28 -4.03
N ARG A 97 11.76 8.61 -4.81
CA ARG A 97 11.64 8.86 -6.26
C ARG A 97 10.25 9.29 -6.70
N THR A 98 9.22 8.90 -5.96
CA THR A 98 7.83 9.15 -6.32
C THR A 98 7.21 10.12 -5.33
N GLN A 99 6.93 11.34 -5.78
CA GLN A 99 6.18 12.32 -5.01
C GLN A 99 4.67 12.11 -5.22
N ALA A 100 3.89 12.51 -4.23
CA ALA A 100 2.44 12.55 -4.39
C ALA A 100 2.08 13.66 -5.37
N GLU A 101 1.10 13.39 -6.23
CA GLU A 101 0.62 14.35 -7.22
C GLU A 101 -0.89 14.27 -7.35
N GLU A 102 -1.47 15.30 -7.96
CA GLU A 102 -2.89 15.32 -8.28
C GLU A 102 -3.17 14.38 -9.45
N VAL A 103 -4.14 13.48 -9.26
CA VAL A 103 -4.60 12.52 -10.26
C VAL A 103 -6.07 12.77 -10.53
N VAL A 104 -6.41 13.02 -11.80
CA VAL A 104 -7.80 13.18 -12.23
C VAL A 104 -8.20 11.99 -13.11
N LEU A 105 -9.27 11.31 -12.72
CA LEU A 105 -9.80 10.13 -13.39
C LEU A 105 -11.22 10.39 -13.86
N ALA A 106 -11.46 10.30 -15.17
CA ALA A 106 -12.78 10.41 -15.75
C ALA A 106 -13.33 9.01 -16.09
N PHE A 107 -14.46 8.66 -15.49
CA PHE A 107 -15.18 7.42 -15.73
C PHE A 107 -16.38 7.68 -16.66
N LYS A 108 -16.30 7.21 -17.90
CA LYS A 108 -17.35 7.39 -18.92
C LYS A 108 -18.58 6.55 -18.56
N LYS A 109 -19.76 7.17 -18.52
CA LYS A 109 -21.05 6.49 -18.42
C LYS A 109 -21.37 5.87 -19.78
N LEU A 110 -21.51 4.55 -19.81
CA LEU A 110 -21.76 3.81 -21.04
C LEU A 110 -23.25 3.44 -21.14
N PRO A 111 -23.82 3.29 -22.36
CA PRO A 111 -25.19 2.78 -22.53
C PRO A 111 -25.40 1.37 -21.94
N THR A 112 -24.32 0.63 -21.72
CA THR A 112 -24.33 -0.68 -21.07
C THR A 112 -24.38 -0.61 -19.54
N ASP A 113 -24.21 0.57 -18.95
CA ASP A 113 -24.27 0.74 -17.51
C ASP A 113 -25.73 0.53 -17.06
N SER A 114 -25.90 -0.27 -16.03
CA SER A 114 -27.22 -0.65 -15.51
C SER A 114 -27.15 -0.90 -14.00
N PRO A 115 -28.28 -1.01 -13.30
CA PRO A 115 -28.28 -1.37 -11.89
C PRO A 115 -27.55 -2.70 -11.56
N PHE A 116 -27.45 -3.62 -12.53
CA PHE A 116 -26.76 -4.90 -12.37
C PHE A 116 -25.27 -4.85 -12.76
N VAL A 117 -24.90 -3.89 -13.60
CA VAL A 117 -23.51 -3.64 -14.04
C VAL A 117 -23.31 -2.13 -14.05
N PRO A 118 -23.19 -1.49 -12.87
CA PRO A 118 -23.12 -0.04 -12.82
C PRO A 118 -21.75 0.43 -13.30
N ASN A 119 -21.66 1.75 -13.52
CA ASN A 119 -20.38 2.40 -13.74
C ASN A 119 -19.45 2.14 -12.55
N PRO A 120 -18.17 1.79 -12.75
CA PRO A 120 -17.25 1.52 -11.63
C PRO A 120 -17.14 2.68 -10.63
N ALA A 121 -17.23 3.93 -11.11
CA ALA A 121 -17.16 5.10 -10.23
C ALA A 121 -18.33 5.20 -9.24
N GLU A 122 -19.48 4.55 -9.51
CA GLU A 122 -20.57 4.42 -8.52
C GLU A 122 -20.10 3.65 -7.28
N TYR A 123 -19.33 2.58 -7.46
CA TYR A 123 -18.73 1.86 -6.35
C TYR A 123 -17.64 2.68 -5.68
N LEU A 124 -16.84 3.43 -6.44
CA LEU A 124 -15.76 4.25 -5.88
C LEU A 124 -16.27 5.42 -5.04
N LYS A 125 -17.51 5.89 -5.25
CA LYS A 125 -18.16 6.85 -4.35
C LYS A 125 -18.38 6.27 -2.95
N ALA A 126 -18.70 4.97 -2.85
CA ALA A 126 -18.92 4.28 -1.58
C ALA A 126 -17.65 3.65 -0.99
N MET A 127 -16.72 3.22 -1.85
CA MET A 127 -15.44 2.61 -1.50
C MET A 127 -14.31 3.35 -2.22
N PRO A 128 -13.87 4.49 -1.68
CA PRO A 128 -12.81 5.29 -2.30
C PRO A 128 -11.51 4.52 -2.45
N LEU A 129 -10.78 4.80 -3.54
CA LEU A 129 -9.43 4.25 -3.76
C LEU A 129 -8.42 4.79 -2.75
N HIS A 130 -8.64 6.02 -2.27
CA HIS A 130 -7.75 6.74 -1.38
C HIS A 130 -8.54 7.72 -0.49
N SER A 131 -8.00 8.07 0.67
CA SER A 131 -8.62 9.01 1.62
C SER A 131 -8.81 10.42 1.04
N SER A 132 -7.94 10.82 0.11
CA SER A 132 -7.98 12.12 -0.57
C SER A 132 -9.00 12.18 -1.73
N GLN A 133 -9.75 11.11 -1.99
CA GLN A 133 -10.59 11.04 -3.20
C GLN A 133 -11.78 11.99 -3.09
N GLU A 134 -11.98 12.80 -4.12
CA GLU A 134 -13.10 13.74 -4.25
C GLU A 134 -13.83 13.52 -5.58
N VAL A 135 -15.16 13.62 -5.58
CA VAL A 135 -15.94 13.73 -6.82
C VAL A 135 -15.95 15.20 -7.22
N ILE A 136 -15.28 15.55 -8.32
CA ILE A 136 -15.17 16.95 -8.76
C ILE A 136 -16.22 17.32 -9.81
N SER A 137 -16.76 16.35 -10.54
CA SER A 137 -17.94 16.56 -11.39
C SER A 137 -18.67 15.25 -11.68
N GLU A 138 -19.98 15.35 -11.89
CA GLU A 138 -20.82 14.25 -12.35
C GLU A 138 -21.81 14.80 -13.38
N THR A 139 -21.82 14.21 -14.56
CA THR A 139 -22.70 14.59 -15.68
C THR A 139 -23.45 13.36 -16.18
N ASP A 140 -24.29 13.54 -17.20
CA ASP A 140 -24.94 12.42 -17.90
C ASP A 140 -23.93 11.53 -18.63
N ASN A 141 -22.74 12.05 -18.96
CA ASN A 141 -21.73 11.35 -19.76
C ASN A 141 -20.61 10.73 -18.93
N GLU A 142 -20.32 11.22 -17.72
CA GLU A 142 -19.18 10.77 -16.93
C GLU A 142 -19.25 11.14 -15.45
N ILE A 143 -18.38 10.49 -14.66
CA ILE A 143 -18.07 10.82 -13.27
C ILE A 143 -16.57 11.09 -13.18
N VAL A 144 -16.17 12.25 -12.65
CA VAL A 144 -14.77 12.65 -12.55
C VAL A 144 -14.34 12.67 -11.09
N LEU A 145 -13.31 11.88 -10.79
CA LEU A 145 -12.70 11.76 -9.48
C LEU A 145 -11.34 12.47 -9.48
N LYS A 146 -10.99 13.10 -8.36
CA LYS A 146 -9.68 13.67 -8.11
C LYS A 146 -9.07 13.01 -6.88
N LEU A 147 -7.79 12.68 -6.94
CA LEU A 147 -7.02 12.09 -5.85
C LEU A 147 -5.67 12.82 -5.72
N HIS A 148 -5.04 12.71 -4.56
CA HIS A 148 -3.68 13.19 -4.31
C HIS A 148 -2.90 12.05 -3.68
N LEU A 149 -2.06 11.38 -4.47
CA LEU A 149 -1.31 10.19 -4.04
C LEU A 149 -0.11 9.94 -4.97
N LYS A 150 0.77 9.03 -4.58
CA LYS A 150 1.91 8.58 -5.41
C LYS A 150 1.44 7.62 -6.50
N ILE A 151 1.75 7.89 -7.77
CA ILE A 151 1.45 6.97 -8.87
C ILE A 151 2.41 5.77 -8.84
N THR A 152 2.01 4.72 -8.15
CA THR A 152 2.77 3.47 -8.00
C THR A 152 2.25 2.37 -8.95
N PRO A 153 3.05 1.34 -9.28
CA PRO A 153 2.63 0.26 -10.19
C PRO A 153 1.35 -0.47 -9.77
N ASP A 154 1.11 -0.60 -8.47
CA ASP A 154 -0.10 -1.20 -7.91
C ASP A 154 -1.33 -0.31 -8.08
N PHE A 155 -1.19 1.02 -8.02
CA PHE A 155 -2.24 1.98 -8.37
C PHE A 155 -2.53 1.98 -9.87
N VAL A 156 -1.50 2.03 -10.71
CA VAL A 156 -1.66 1.98 -12.17
C VAL A 156 -2.39 0.71 -12.60
N LYS A 157 -2.03 -0.43 -12.01
CA LYS A 157 -2.70 -1.71 -12.25
C LYS A 157 -4.17 -1.67 -11.85
N GLU A 158 -4.51 -1.05 -10.71
CA GLU A 158 -5.88 -0.88 -10.27
C GLU A 158 -6.68 -0.07 -11.30
N ILE A 159 -6.16 1.08 -11.74
CA ILE A 159 -6.83 1.92 -12.73
C ILE A 159 -7.02 1.18 -14.06
N GLN A 160 -5.99 0.46 -14.52
CA GLN A 160 -6.08 -0.36 -15.74
C GLN A 160 -7.14 -1.46 -15.66
N SER A 161 -7.51 -1.93 -14.46
CA SER A 161 -8.55 -2.95 -14.30
C SER A 161 -9.94 -2.47 -14.72
N TYR A 162 -10.17 -1.15 -14.75
CA TYR A 162 -11.40 -0.54 -15.25
C TYR A 162 -11.46 -0.45 -16.79
N GLY A 163 -10.36 -0.77 -17.47
CA GLY A 163 -10.28 -0.83 -18.93
C GLY A 163 -10.61 0.52 -19.59
N SER A 164 -11.34 0.47 -20.71
CA SER A 164 -11.69 1.66 -21.49
C SER A 164 -12.73 2.57 -20.83
N ARG A 165 -13.22 2.22 -19.63
CA ARG A 165 -14.19 3.04 -18.89
C ARG A 165 -13.54 4.23 -18.20
N VAL A 166 -12.24 4.17 -17.91
CA VAL A 166 -11.50 5.22 -17.21
C VAL A 166 -10.48 5.88 -18.13
N GLU A 167 -10.31 7.19 -17.95
CA GLU A 167 -9.32 8.00 -18.66
C GLU A 167 -8.58 8.89 -17.66
N TRP A 168 -7.26 8.98 -17.79
CA TRP A 168 -6.42 9.92 -17.04
C TRP A 168 -6.58 11.30 -17.67
N ARG A 169 -6.78 12.34 -16.86
CA ARG A 169 -6.86 13.73 -17.28
C ARG A 169 -5.71 14.55 -16.74
#